data_AF-A0A223E7Z2-F1
#
_entry.id   AF-A0A223E7Z2-F1
#
_cell.length_a   1.000
_cell.length_b   1.000
_cell.length_c   1.000
_cell.angle_alpha   90.00
_cell.angle_beta   90.00
_cell.angle_gamma   90.00
#
_symmetry.space_group_name_H-M   'P 1'
#
loop_
_entity.id
_entity.type
_entity.pdbx_description
1 polymer ?
#
loop_
_entity_poly.entity_id
_entity_poly.type
_entity_poly.pdbx_seq_one_letter_code
_entity_poly.pdbx_strand_id
1 'polypeptide(L)'
;MKIYNESLNTSVRQWLELLRNKEIFQEEDAKLMMMLYYQTNCKATGKQLANLLNKKSHSVLNLQIGRLGKRIVSKLQDVQFPRRAKDGTIRYWHIPFLGEEDRNTAALM
;
A
#
# COMPACT_ATOMS: atom_id res chain seq x y z
N MET A 1 14.91 5.72 11.61
CA MET A 1 13.84 4.85 11.11
C MET A 1 14.05 4.60 9.61
N LYS A 2 13.75 3.40 9.12
CA LYS A 2 13.96 3.06 7.70
C LYS A 2 12.67 3.32 6.95
N ILE A 3 12.71 4.20 5.96
CA ILE A 3 11.58 4.45 5.05
C ILE A 3 11.84 3.64 3.78
N TYR A 4 10.81 2.96 3.31
CA TYR A 4 10.79 2.27 2.04
C TYR A 4 10.19 3.22 0.99
N ASN A 5 11.04 4.06 0.40
CA ASN A 5 10.68 5.12 -0.55
C ASN A 5 11.17 4.83 -1.99
N GLU A 6 11.29 3.56 -2.36
CA GLU A 6 11.60 3.15 -3.73
C GLU A 6 10.58 3.78 -4.69
N SER A 7 11.04 4.72 -5.53
CA SER A 7 10.17 5.38 -6.50
C SER A 7 9.78 4.39 -7.59
N LEU A 8 8.49 4.30 -7.87
CA LEU A 8 7.96 3.54 -9.02
C LEU A 8 8.24 4.22 -10.36
N ASN A 9 8.78 5.44 -10.37
CA ASN A 9 8.92 6.27 -11.58
C ASN A 9 7.58 6.48 -12.32
N THR A 10 6.47 6.47 -11.59
CA THR A 10 5.11 6.68 -12.12
C THR A 10 4.75 8.17 -12.04
N SER A 11 4.32 8.74 -13.16
CA SER A 11 3.87 10.13 -13.22
C SER A 11 2.51 10.35 -12.54
N VAL A 12 2.21 11.60 -12.16
CA VAL A 12 0.89 11.98 -11.64
C VAL A 12 -0.23 11.61 -12.62
N ARG A 13 0.01 11.78 -13.92
CA ARG A 13 -0.97 11.42 -14.96
C ARG A 13 -1.29 9.92 -14.96
N GLN A 14 -0.28 9.06 -14.89
CA GLN A 14 -0.49 7.61 -14.81
C GLN A 14 -1.26 7.23 -13.54
N TRP A 15 -0.95 7.86 -12.40
CA TRP A 15 -1.73 7.64 -11.18
C TRP A 15 -3.20 8.05 -11.33
N LEU A 16 -3.48 9.20 -11.94
CA LEU A 16 -4.85 9.63 -12.21
C LEU A 16 -5.59 8.68 -13.15
N GLU A 17 -4.92 8.13 -14.17
CA GLU A 17 -5.49 7.13 -15.07
C GLU A 17 -5.84 5.84 -14.32
N LEU A 18 -4.97 5.36 -13.42
CA LEU A 18 -5.25 4.19 -12.58
C LEU A 18 -6.43 4.43 -11.62
N LEU A 19 -6.46 5.58 -10.94
CA LEU A 19 -7.50 5.93 -9.97
C LEU A 19 -8.89 6.09 -10.62
N ARG A 20 -8.95 6.53 -11.88
CA ARG A 20 -10.20 6.66 -12.66
C ARG A 20 -10.67 5.32 -13.22
N ASN A 21 -9.79 4.35 -13.39
CA ASN A 21 -10.14 3.04 -13.94
C ASN A 21 -10.69 2.11 -12.86
N LYS A 22 -12.00 1.82 -12.91
CA LYS A 22 -12.71 0.96 -11.95
C LYS A 22 -12.36 -0.52 -12.06
N GLU A 23 -11.76 -0.96 -13.16
CA GLU A 23 -11.19 -2.31 -13.28
C GLU A 23 -9.90 -2.45 -12.48
N ILE A 24 -9.22 -1.33 -12.17
CA ILE A 24 -7.97 -1.30 -11.40
C ILE A 24 -8.23 -0.88 -9.95
N PHE A 25 -8.83 0.31 -9.76
CA PHE A 25 -9.16 0.86 -8.45
C PHE A 25 -10.65 0.70 -8.17
N GLN A 26 -10.96 -0.25 -7.31
CA GLN A 26 -12.31 -0.47 -6.82
C GLN A 26 -12.63 0.52 -5.69
N GLU A 27 -13.90 0.70 -5.36
CA GLU A 27 -14.29 1.65 -4.31
C GLU A 27 -13.66 1.32 -2.96
N GLU A 28 -13.57 0.04 -2.60
CA GLU A 28 -12.96 -0.40 -1.36
C GLU A 28 -11.47 -0.02 -1.27
N ASP A 29 -10.77 0.00 -2.41
CA ASP A 29 -9.37 0.41 -2.49
C ASP A 29 -9.21 1.90 -2.24
N ALA A 30 -10.07 2.70 -2.88
CA ALA A 30 -10.12 4.14 -2.65
C ALA A 30 -10.50 4.45 -1.19
N LYS A 31 -11.48 3.73 -0.61
CA LYS A 31 -11.87 3.85 0.81
C LYS A 31 -10.69 3.57 1.75
N LEU A 32 -9.88 2.55 1.46
CA LEU A 32 -8.67 2.24 2.24
C LEU A 32 -7.62 3.35 2.13
N MET A 33 -7.37 3.88 0.93
CA MET A 33 -6.43 5.00 0.73
C MET A 33 -6.89 6.26 1.46
N MET A 34 -8.17 6.62 1.33
CA MET A 34 -8.76 7.78 2.00
C MET A 34 -8.71 7.60 3.52
N MET A 35 -8.97 6.39 4.03
CA MET A 35 -8.88 6.12 5.46
C MET A 35 -7.48 6.41 6.01
N LEU A 36 -6.43 6.00 5.30
CA LEU A 36 -5.04 6.31 5.67
C LEU A 36 -4.75 7.82 5.57
N TYR A 37 -5.20 8.47 4.49
CA TYR A 37 -4.99 9.90 4.24
C TYR A 37 -5.54 10.77 5.37
N TYR A 38 -6.68 10.40 5.94
CA TYR A 38 -7.28 11.13 7.06
C TYR A 38 -6.66 10.86 8.44
N GLN A 39 -5.70 9.94 8.55
CA GLN A 39 -4.99 9.73 9.82
C GLN A 39 -3.94 10.81 10.05
N THR A 40 -3.58 11.04 11.31
CA THR A 40 -2.51 11.96 11.68
C THR A 40 -1.23 11.64 10.90
N ASN A 41 -0.67 12.65 10.24
CA ASN A 41 0.50 12.54 9.36
C ASN A 41 0.35 11.56 8.19
N CYS A 42 -0.87 11.19 7.80
CA CYS A 42 -1.15 10.17 6.79
C CYS A 42 -0.55 8.80 7.13
N LYS A 43 -0.47 8.45 8.42
CA LYS A 43 0.18 7.23 8.91
C LYS A 43 -0.75 6.37 9.74
N ALA A 44 -0.73 5.07 9.49
CA ALA A 44 -1.35 4.05 10.31
C ALA A 44 -0.76 2.67 10.02
N THR A 45 -0.76 1.81 11.03
CA THR A 45 -0.48 0.38 10.87
C THR A 45 -1.67 -0.32 10.19
N GLY A 46 -1.40 -1.46 9.53
CA GLY A 46 -2.48 -2.29 8.97
C GLY A 46 -3.49 -2.77 10.03
N LYS A 47 -3.07 -2.90 11.30
CA LYS A 47 -3.97 -3.21 12.42
C LYS A 47 -4.91 -2.05 12.73
N GLN A 48 -4.39 -0.81 12.80
CA GLN A 48 -5.21 0.38 13.01
C GLN A 48 -6.21 0.57 11.88
N LEU A 49 -5.77 0.47 10.62
CA LEU A 49 -6.67 0.58 9.46
C LEU A 49 -7.75 -0.51 9.46
N ALA A 50 -7.42 -1.75 9.84
CA ALA A 50 -8.40 -2.83 9.93
C ALA A 50 -9.48 -2.50 10.98
N ASN A 51 -9.08 -1.99 12.15
CA ASN A 51 -10.03 -1.58 13.19
C ASN A 51 -10.93 -0.43 12.70
N LEU A 52 -10.35 0.61 12.10
CA LEU A 52 -11.09 1.78 11.57
C LEU A 52 -12.08 1.40 10.46
N LEU A 53 -11.76 0.39 9.65
CA LEU A 53 -12.61 -0.11 8.58
C LEU A 53 -13.52 -1.27 9.02
N ASN A 54 -13.62 -1.54 10.32
CA ASN A 54 -14.38 -2.64 10.91
C ASN A 54 -14.11 -3.99 10.24
N LYS A 55 -12.82 -4.30 10.00
CA LYS A 55 -12.37 -5.57 9.43
C LYS A 55 -11.91 -6.50 10.54
N LYS A 56 -12.18 -7.80 10.37
CA LYS A 56 -11.80 -8.85 11.33
C LYS A 56 -10.31 -8.86 11.69
N SER A 57 -9.44 -8.52 10.72
CA SER A 57 -7.99 -8.54 10.89
C SER A 57 -7.30 -7.76 9.76
N HIS A 58 -6.04 -7.39 10.00
CA HIS A 58 -5.17 -6.81 8.99
C HIS A 58 -4.89 -7.75 7.80
N SER A 59 -5.07 -9.07 7.97
CA SER A 59 -4.91 -10.03 6.87
C SER A 59 -5.94 -9.84 5.75
N VAL A 60 -7.13 -9.32 6.07
CA VAL A 60 -8.14 -8.93 5.06
C VAL A 60 -7.60 -7.79 4.18
N LEU A 61 -6.94 -6.81 4.79
CA LEU A 61 -6.32 -5.71 4.05
C LEU A 61 -5.11 -6.20 3.22
N ASN A 62 -4.33 -7.15 3.73
CA ASN A 62 -3.26 -7.78 2.95
C ASN A 62 -3.78 -8.43 1.67
N LEU A 63 -4.92 -9.13 1.76
CA LEU A 63 -5.56 -9.74 0.58
C LEU A 63 -6.05 -8.67 -0.40
N GLN A 64 -6.69 -7.61 0.10
CA GLN A 64 -7.15 -6.48 -0.70
C GLN A 64 -5.98 -5.82 -1.45
N ILE A 65 -4.92 -5.45 -0.73
CA ILE A 65 -3.73 -4.82 -1.31
C ILE A 65 -2.98 -5.76 -2.25
N GLY A 66 -2.92 -7.06 -1.95
CA GLY A 66 -2.38 -8.04 -2.88
C GLY A 66 -3.14 -8.10 -4.21
N ARG A 67 -4.47 -7.95 -4.18
CA ARG A 67 -5.31 -7.90 -5.39
C ARG A 67 -5.15 -6.58 -6.13
N LEU A 68 -5.23 -5.45 -5.43
CA LEU A 68 -5.01 -4.12 -6.02
C LEU A 68 -3.63 -4.02 -6.68
N GLY A 69 -2.58 -4.46 -5.97
CA GLY A 69 -1.21 -4.43 -6.47
C GLY A 69 -1.06 -5.25 -7.76
N LYS A 70 -1.67 -6.44 -7.85
CA LYS A 70 -1.67 -7.23 -9.10
C LYS A 70 -2.33 -6.49 -10.26
N ARG A 71 -3.45 -5.79 -10.01
CA ARG A 71 -4.13 -4.98 -11.03
C ARG A 71 -3.23 -3.84 -11.52
N ILE A 72 -2.61 -3.10 -10.60
CA ILE A 72 -1.67 -2.02 -10.96
C ILE A 72 -0.49 -2.57 -11.77
N VAL A 73 0.12 -3.67 -11.33
CA VAL A 73 1.24 -4.33 -12.03
C VAL A 73 0.86 -4.74 -13.45
N SER A 74 -0.35 -5.27 -13.65
CA SER A 74 -0.81 -5.64 -15.00
C SER A 74 -0.96 -4.44 -15.95
N LYS A 75 -1.16 -3.23 -15.41
CA LYS A 75 -1.40 -2.01 -16.20
C LYS A 75 -0.12 -1.19 -16.44
N LEU A 76 0.83 -1.21 -15.51
CA LEU A 76 2.09 -0.47 -15.61
C LEU A 76 3.25 -1.44 -15.92
N GLN A 77 3.35 -1.87 -17.18
CA GLN A 77 4.34 -2.88 -17.59
C GLN A 77 5.78 -2.35 -17.64
N ASP A 78 5.95 -1.05 -17.87
CA ASP A 78 7.27 -0.39 -17.96
C ASP A 78 7.81 0.08 -16.59
N VAL A 79 7.11 -0.24 -15.50
CA VAL A 79 7.48 0.18 -14.14
C VAL A 79 8.24 -0.93 -13.41
N GLN A 80 9.34 -0.55 -12.78
CA GLN A 80 10.05 -1.42 -11.83
C GLN A 80 9.37 -1.35 -10.47
N PHE A 81 8.84 -2.49 -10.02
CA PHE A 81 8.12 -2.58 -8.75
C PHE A 81 9.04 -2.97 -7.58
N PRO A 82 8.73 -2.52 -6.35
CA PRO A 82 9.52 -2.84 -5.17
C PRO A 82 9.48 -4.33 -4.87
N ARG A 83 10.66 -4.93 -4.63
CA ARG A 83 10.81 -6.37 -4.40
C ARG A 83 11.40 -6.67 -3.04
N ARG A 84 11.09 -7.85 -2.50
CA ARG A 84 11.71 -8.36 -1.27
C ARG A 84 13.11 -8.89 -1.61
N ALA A 85 14.12 -8.47 -0.86
CA ALA A 85 15.49 -8.97 -1.03
C ALA A 85 15.62 -10.49 -0.81
N LYS A 86 14.75 -11.07 0.04
CA LYS A 86 14.80 -12.49 0.40
C LYS A 86 14.36 -13.43 -0.73
N ASP A 87 13.31 -13.08 -1.46
CA ASP A 87 12.64 -14.00 -2.41
C ASP A 87 12.24 -13.35 -3.74
N GLY A 88 12.59 -12.08 -3.96
CA GLY A 88 12.28 -11.33 -5.18
C GLY A 88 10.79 -11.02 -5.37
N THR A 89 9.92 -11.39 -4.43
CA THR A 89 8.48 -11.16 -4.57
C THR A 89 8.12 -9.68 -4.44
N ILE A 90 7.07 -9.25 -5.15
CA ILE A 90 6.64 -7.85 -5.15
C ILE A 90 6.08 -7.46 -3.77
N ARG A 91 6.49 -6.29 -3.27
CA ARG A 91 5.97 -5.67 -2.06
C ARG A 91 4.75 -4.82 -2.39
N TYR A 92 3.58 -5.46 -2.57
CA TYR A 92 2.37 -4.76 -3.01
C TYR A 92 1.93 -3.56 -2.16
N TRP A 93 2.17 -3.59 -0.83
CA TRP A 93 1.92 -2.43 0.03
C TRP A 93 2.72 -1.18 -0.36
N HIS A 94 3.92 -1.37 -0.91
CA HIS A 94 4.81 -0.28 -1.30
C HIS A 94 4.49 0.29 -2.68
N ILE A 95 3.40 -0.19 -3.31
CA ILE A 95 2.96 0.34 -4.60
C ILE A 95 2.11 1.61 -4.37
N PRO A 96 0.96 1.54 -3.67
CA PRO A 96 0.16 2.74 -3.40
C PRO A 96 0.55 3.49 -2.12
N PHE A 97 1.47 2.98 -1.30
CA PHE A 97 1.84 3.58 -0.01
C PHE A 97 3.35 3.63 0.21
N LEU A 98 3.78 4.59 1.01
CA LEU A 98 5.13 4.63 1.57
C LEU A 98 5.18 3.73 2.81
N GLY A 99 6.13 2.81 2.83
CA GLY A 99 6.36 1.93 3.97
C GLY A 99 7.32 2.58 4.98
N GLU A 100 7.07 2.36 6.26
CA GLU A 100 7.94 2.80 7.33
C GLU A 100 8.21 1.63 8.28
N GLU A 101 9.48 1.36 8.52
CA GLU A 101 9.92 0.48 9.58
C GLU A 101 9.96 1.27 10.89
N ASP A 102 8.93 1.07 11.70
CA ASP A 102 9.00 1.43 13.10
C ASP A 102 9.84 0.38 13.83
N ARG A 103 11.08 0.74 14.16
CA ARG A 103 11.86 -0.02 15.14
C ARG A 103 11.29 0.34 16.50
N ASN A 104 10.15 -0.24 16.84
CA ASN A 104 9.71 -0.15 18.22
C ASN A 104 10.68 -1.01 19.05
N THR A 105 11.51 -0.33 19.82
CA THR A 105 12.42 -0.83 20.85
C THR A 105 11.57 -1.52 21.93
N ALA A 106 11.04 -2.70 21.65
CA ALA A 106 10.53 -3.62 22.67
C ALA A 106 11.71 -4.33 23.37
N ALA A 107 12.71 -3.55 23.77
CA ALA A 107 13.87 -3.93 24.55
C ALA A 107 14.24 -2.72 25.42
N LEU A 108 13.34 -2.36 26.33
CA LEU A 108 13.55 -1.63 27.59
C LEU A 108 12.18 -1.12 28.09
N MET A 109 11.41 -2.02 28.70
CA MET A 109 10.60 -1.84 29.92
C MET A 109 9.83 -3.12 30.20
#